data_AF-A0AB73BYW5-F1
#
_entry.id   AF-A0AB73BYW5-F1
#
_cell.length_a   1.000
_cell.length_b   1.000
_cell.length_c   1.000
_cell.angle_alpha   90.00
_cell.angle_beta   90.00
_cell.angle_gamma   90.00
#
_symmetry.space_group_name_H-M   'P 1'
#
loop_
_entity.id
_entity.type
_entity.pdbx_description
1 polymer ?
#
loop_
_entity_poly.entity_id
_entity_poly.type
_entity_poly.pdbx_seq_one_letter_code
_entity_poly.pdbx_strand_id
1 'polypeptide(L)'
;MKKYLLMATLLLSATAFASNELFGELEALEAEFQNLAAQEEARFNEEKAQAVSASEALAQNERVYNELSARVERLSTEANTRFYKNQYEELAGKYEKALKKLNEEMEQQKAVIADFQKIEALRSGN
;
A
#
# COMPACT_ATOMS: atom_id res chain seq x y z
N MET A 1 -17.02 24.94 6.59
CA MET A 1 -17.60 25.94 5.68
C MET A 1 -16.53 26.48 4.74
N LYS A 2 -16.13 25.75 3.69
CA LYS A 2 -15.23 26.22 2.61
C LYS A 2 -15.38 25.36 1.33
N LYS A 3 -16.60 25.01 0.91
CA LYS A 3 -16.86 24.22 -0.31
C LYS A 3 -17.41 25.06 -1.48
N TYR A 4 -17.43 26.38 -1.36
CA TYR A 4 -18.07 27.28 -2.34
C TYR A 4 -17.20 28.45 -2.81
N LEU A 5 -15.87 28.37 -2.64
CA LEU A 5 -14.98 29.51 -2.93
C LEU A 5 -14.06 29.26 -4.14
N LEU A 6 -14.60 28.74 -5.24
CA LEU A 6 -13.91 28.69 -6.53
C LEU A 6 -14.78 29.28 -7.66
N MET A 7 -15.60 30.27 -7.33
CA MET A 7 -16.24 31.16 -8.30
C MET A 7 -15.60 32.55 -8.18
N ALA A 8 -14.37 32.67 -8.65
CA ALA A 8 -13.73 33.97 -8.85
C ALA A 8 -14.10 34.49 -10.24
N THR A 9 -15.29 35.11 -10.29
CA THR A 9 -15.73 36.17 -11.21
C THR A 9 -14.80 36.53 -12.37
N LEU A 10 -15.12 36.02 -13.57
CA LEU A 10 -14.66 36.57 -14.85
C LEU A 10 -15.78 37.42 -15.44
N LEU A 11 -15.72 38.73 -15.22
CA LEU A 11 -16.59 39.73 -15.85
C LEU A 11 -16.22 39.87 -17.34
N LEU A 12 -16.91 39.15 -18.22
CA LEU A 12 -16.81 39.33 -19.67
C LEU A 12 -18.07 40.01 -20.19
N SER A 13 -17.93 41.26 -20.64
CA SER A 13 -19.00 42.00 -21.30
C SER A 13 -19.11 41.58 -22.78
N ALA A 14 -20.27 41.01 -23.10
CA ALA A 14 -20.91 40.81 -24.41
C ALA A 14 -20.07 40.28 -25.60
N THR A 15 -20.17 38.97 -25.83
CA THR A 15 -20.54 38.41 -27.16
C THR A 15 -21.40 37.17 -26.90
N ALA A 16 -22.70 37.21 -27.19
CA ALA A 16 -23.65 36.13 -26.86
C ALA A 16 -23.33 34.76 -27.51
N PHE A 17 -22.52 34.76 -28.59
CA PHE A 17 -22.05 33.55 -29.26
C PHE A 17 -20.72 33.02 -28.69
N ALA A 18 -19.72 33.87 -28.43
CA ALA A 18 -18.48 33.43 -27.79
C ALA A 18 -18.68 33.10 -26.30
N SER A 19 -19.71 33.67 -25.65
CA SER A 19 -20.10 33.27 -24.31
C SER A 19 -20.64 31.84 -24.29
N ASN A 20 -21.42 31.41 -25.30
CA ASN A 20 -22.02 30.06 -25.29
C ASN A 20 -20.97 28.96 -25.54
N GLU A 21 -19.96 29.23 -26.37
CA GLU A 21 -18.80 28.34 -26.54
C GLU A 21 -17.92 28.31 -25.28
N LEU A 22 -17.64 29.47 -24.68
CA LEU A 22 -16.89 29.55 -23.41
C LEU A 22 -17.59 28.84 -22.25
N PHE A 23 -18.92 28.98 -22.12
CA PHE A 23 -19.68 28.28 -21.09
C PHE A 23 -19.65 26.76 -21.28
N GLY A 24 -19.74 26.27 -22.52
CA GLY A 24 -19.58 24.85 -22.83
C GLY A 24 -18.18 24.32 -22.51
N GLU A 25 -17.14 25.10 -22.80
CA GLU A 25 -15.75 24.75 -22.44
C GLU A 25 -15.54 24.69 -20.92
N LEU A 26 -16.10 25.64 -20.16
CA LEU A 26 -16.03 25.64 -18.70
C LEU A 26 -16.81 24.46 -18.08
N GLU A 27 -17.97 24.09 -18.63
CA GLU A 27 -18.74 22.93 -18.17
C GLU A 27 -17.98 21.62 -18.44
N ALA A 28 -17.35 21.50 -19.61
CA ALA A 28 -16.50 20.35 -19.93
C ALA A 28 -15.28 20.26 -18.99
N LEU A 29 -14.61 21.38 -18.71
CA LEU A 29 -13.48 21.42 -17.80
C LEU A 29 -13.87 21.05 -16.37
N GLU A 30 -15.03 21.51 -15.90
CA GLU A 30 -15.56 21.11 -14.58
C GLU A 30 -15.85 19.60 -14.55
N ALA A 31 -16.44 19.05 -15.61
CA ALA A 31 -16.68 17.60 -15.70
C ALA A 31 -15.36 16.80 -15.69
N GLU A 32 -14.32 17.26 -16.39
CA GLU A 32 -12.98 16.66 -16.36
C GLU A 32 -12.37 16.73 -14.96
N PHE A 33 -12.47 17.87 -14.28
CA PHE A 33 -11.98 18.05 -12.93
C PHE A 33 -12.67 17.09 -11.94
N GLN A 34 -14.00 16.99 -11.98
CA GLN A 34 -14.75 16.07 -11.12
C GLN A 34 -14.39 14.60 -11.40
N ASN A 35 -14.19 14.25 -12.67
CA ASN A 35 -13.76 12.91 -13.06
C ASN A 35 -12.35 12.60 -12.51
N LEU A 36 -11.41 13.53 -12.66
CA LEU A 36 -10.05 13.38 -12.12
C LEU A 36 -10.04 13.24 -10.60
N ALA A 37 -10.83 14.04 -9.89
CA ALA A 37 -10.98 13.95 -8.44
C ALA A 37 -11.53 12.58 -8.00
N ALA A 38 -12.51 12.03 -8.74
CA ALA A 38 -13.06 10.71 -8.47
C ALA A 38 -12.04 9.58 -8.73
N GLN A 39 -11.24 9.70 -9.79
CA GLN A 39 -10.16 8.74 -10.09
C GLN A 39 -9.08 8.74 -8.99
N GLU A 40 -8.66 9.91 -8.52
CA GLU A 40 -7.66 10.03 -7.47
C GLU A 40 -8.16 9.41 -6.14
N GLU A 41 -9.43 9.64 -5.80
CA GLU A 41 -10.04 9.02 -4.62
C GLU A 41 -10.14 7.49 -4.76
N ALA A 42 -10.51 7.00 -5.94
CA ALA A 42 -10.58 5.56 -6.20
C ALA A 42 -9.20 4.90 -6.05
N ARG A 43 -8.17 5.52 -6.64
CA ARG A 43 -6.78 5.04 -6.56
C ARG A 43 -6.25 5.05 -5.13
N PHE A 44 -6.50 6.12 -4.38
CA PHE A 44 -6.11 6.18 -2.97
C PHE A 44 -6.77 5.06 -2.14
N ASN A 45 -8.06 4.78 -2.36
CA ASN A 45 -8.76 3.72 -1.64
C ASN A 45 -8.26 2.32 -2.02
N GLU A 46 -7.84 2.12 -3.27
CA GLU A 46 -7.18 0.89 -3.70
C GLU A 46 -5.84 0.69 -2.97
N GLU A 47 -4.97 1.69 -2.97
CA GLU A 47 -3.67 1.64 -2.28
C GLU A 47 -3.84 1.43 -0.76
N LYS A 48 -4.87 2.06 -0.16
CA LYS A 48 -5.24 1.84 1.24
C LYS A 48 -5.62 0.37 1.50
N ALA A 49 -6.45 -0.22 0.65
CA ALA A 49 -6.86 -1.60 0.80
C ALA A 49 -5.66 -2.57 0.67
N GLN A 50 -4.74 -2.29 -0.27
CA GLN A 50 -3.50 -3.05 -0.41
C GLN A 50 -2.61 -2.94 0.84
N ALA A 51 -2.44 -1.73 1.39
CA ALA A 51 -1.65 -1.52 2.61
C ALA A 51 -2.26 -2.21 3.84
N VAL A 52 -3.59 -2.19 3.99
CA VAL A 52 -4.28 -2.91 5.06
C VAL A 52 -4.04 -4.42 4.92
N SER A 53 -4.23 -4.98 3.72
CA SER A 53 -3.98 -6.41 3.47
C SER A 53 -2.52 -6.78 3.73
N ALA A 54 -1.57 -5.94 3.30
CA ALA A 54 -0.14 -6.12 3.58
C ALA A 54 0.16 -6.09 5.09
N SER A 55 -0.50 -5.21 5.85
CA SER A 55 -0.33 -5.13 7.30
C SER A 55 -0.86 -6.37 8.03
N GLU A 56 -2.00 -6.91 7.61
CA GLU A 56 -2.56 -8.14 8.18
C GLU A 56 -1.65 -9.35 7.86
N ALA A 57 -1.19 -9.44 6.62
CA ALA A 57 -0.28 -10.50 6.18
C ALA A 57 1.08 -10.40 6.90
N LEU A 58 1.63 -9.20 7.08
CA LEU A 58 2.87 -8.97 7.82
C LEU A 58 2.75 -9.46 9.27
N ALA A 59 1.69 -9.08 9.97
CA ALA A 59 1.47 -9.51 11.36
C ALA A 59 1.37 -11.04 11.49
N GLN A 60 0.77 -11.70 10.50
CA GLN A 60 0.73 -13.16 10.46
C GLN A 60 2.11 -13.76 10.16
N ASN A 61 2.83 -13.21 9.18
CA ASN A 61 4.15 -13.67 8.78
C ASN A 61 5.19 -13.50 9.90
N GLU A 62 5.11 -12.44 10.70
CA GLU A 62 5.97 -12.24 11.88
C GLU A 62 5.77 -13.35 12.93
N ARG A 63 4.52 -13.76 13.18
CA ARG A 63 4.22 -14.90 14.09
C ARG A 63 4.82 -16.19 13.56
N VAL A 64 4.58 -16.49 12.28
CA VAL A 64 5.11 -17.70 11.63
C VAL A 64 6.64 -17.69 11.65
N TYR A 65 7.27 -16.55 11.36
CA TYR A 65 8.72 -16.40 11.37
C TYR A 65 9.30 -16.73 12.75
N ASN A 66 8.70 -16.20 13.82
CA ASN A 66 9.14 -16.46 15.19
C ASN A 66 8.99 -17.95 15.56
N GLU A 67 7.86 -18.57 15.24
CA GLU A 67 7.65 -20.00 15.50
C GLU A 67 8.66 -20.88 14.75
N LEU A 68 8.89 -20.59 13.46
CA LEU A 68 9.83 -21.35 12.65
C LEU A 68 11.28 -21.14 13.10
N SER A 69 11.64 -19.92 13.52
CA SER A 69 12.96 -19.62 14.08
C SER A 69 13.22 -20.43 15.36
N ALA A 70 12.26 -20.50 16.27
CA ALA A 70 12.36 -21.34 17.48
C ALA A 70 12.47 -22.84 17.14
N ARG A 71 11.80 -23.31 16.07
CA ARG A 71 11.93 -24.69 15.60
C ARG A 71 13.33 -24.99 15.05
N VAL A 72 13.94 -24.06 14.32
CA VAL A 72 15.33 -24.20 13.84
C VAL A 72 16.27 -24.34 15.03
N GLU A 73 16.18 -23.46 16.03
CA GLU A 73 17.03 -23.51 17.22
C GLU A 73 16.91 -24.85 17.95
N ARG A 74 15.67 -25.33 18.12
CA ARG A 74 15.42 -26.65 18.74
C ARG A 74 16.00 -27.79 17.90
N LEU A 75 15.82 -27.78 16.58
CA LEU A 75 16.36 -28.82 15.70
C LEU A 75 17.89 -28.87 15.78
N SER A 76 18.55 -27.71 15.76
CA SER A 76 20.00 -27.60 15.87
C SER A 76 20.52 -28.07 17.23
N THR A 77 19.80 -27.76 18.30
CA THR A 77 20.13 -28.22 19.66
C THR A 77 19.98 -29.73 19.79
N GLU A 78 18.85 -30.27 19.34
CA GLU A 78 18.55 -31.70 19.43
C GLU A 78 19.47 -32.53 18.54
N ALA A 79 19.89 -32.04 17.37
CA ALA A 79 20.74 -32.77 16.41
C ALA A 79 21.96 -33.43 17.08
N ASN A 80 22.58 -32.78 18.06
CA ASN A 80 23.78 -33.28 18.75
C ASN A 80 23.53 -34.48 19.67
N THR A 81 22.27 -34.77 20.01
CA THR A 81 21.87 -35.85 20.92
C THR A 81 21.00 -36.91 20.25
N ARG A 82 20.72 -36.76 18.94
CA ARG A 82 19.83 -37.65 18.18
C ARG A 82 20.62 -38.59 17.29
N PHE A 83 20.12 -39.81 17.16
CA PHE A 83 20.70 -40.84 16.28
C PHE A 83 20.74 -40.38 14.82
N TYR A 84 19.69 -39.69 14.36
CA TYR A 84 19.58 -39.17 13.00
C TYR A 84 20.06 -37.71 12.88
N LYS A 85 21.23 -37.40 13.46
CA LYS A 85 21.82 -36.05 13.47
C LYS A 85 21.73 -35.34 12.12
N ASN A 86 22.22 -35.98 11.05
CA ASN A 86 22.23 -35.38 9.71
C ASN A 86 20.82 -35.01 9.20
N GLN A 87 19.78 -35.78 9.55
CA GLN A 87 18.40 -35.48 9.14
C GLN A 87 17.84 -34.27 9.90
N TYR A 88 18.19 -34.13 11.19
CA TYR A 88 17.83 -32.94 11.98
C TYR A 88 18.50 -31.69 11.42
N GLU A 89 19.80 -31.77 11.10
CA GLU A 89 20.55 -30.66 10.48
C GLU A 89 20.01 -30.30 9.09
N GLU A 90 19.69 -31.30 8.26
CA GLU A 90 19.08 -31.07 6.95
C GLU A 90 17.71 -30.39 7.08
N LEU A 91 16.89 -30.81 8.05
CA LEU A 91 15.58 -30.21 8.30
C LEU A 91 15.72 -28.77 8.82
N ALA A 92 16.67 -28.50 9.72
CA ALA A 92 16.99 -27.15 10.17
C ALA A 92 17.37 -26.25 8.98
N GLY A 93 18.24 -26.73 8.09
CA GLY A 93 18.63 -25.99 6.88
C GLY A 93 17.49 -25.75 5.90
N LYS A 94 16.49 -26.65 5.82
CA LYS A 94 15.26 -26.41 5.03
C LYS A 94 14.42 -25.30 5.64
N TYR A 95 14.26 -25.28 6.96
CA TYR A 95 13.56 -24.21 7.66
C TYR A 95 14.27 -22.86 7.53
N GLU A 96 15.60 -22.81 7.64
CA GLU A 96 16.37 -21.57 7.43
C GLU A 96 16.17 -20.97 6.02
N LYS A 97 16.17 -21.83 5.00
CA LYS A 97 15.86 -21.40 3.62
C LYS A 97 14.44 -20.85 3.49
N ALA A 98 13.47 -21.45 4.18
CA ALA A 98 12.09 -20.95 4.20
C ALA A 98 11.97 -19.63 4.95
N LEU A 99 12.65 -19.48 6.09
CA LEU A 99 12.71 -18.24 6.87
C LEU A 99 13.29 -17.09 6.04
N LYS A 100 14.31 -17.34 5.23
CA LYS A 100 14.87 -16.32 4.33
C LYS A 100 13.82 -15.79 3.33
N LYS A 101 13.07 -16.69 2.70
CA LYS A 101 11.99 -16.31 1.78
C LYS A 101 10.86 -15.54 2.49
N LEU A 102 10.49 -16.02 3.67
CA LEU A 102 9.47 -15.34 4.49
C LEU A 102 9.93 -13.93 4.89
N ASN A 103 11.22 -13.75 5.20
CA ASN A 103 11.77 -12.43 5.47
C ASN A 103 11.71 -11.51 4.24
N GLU A 104 12.07 -12.01 3.05
CA GLU A 104 11.95 -11.24 1.81
C GLU A 104 10.50 -10.80 1.55
N GLU A 105 9.51 -11.66 1.81
CA GLU A 105 8.08 -11.33 1.70
C GLU A 105 7.65 -10.28 2.74
N MET A 106 8.10 -10.40 3.98
CA MET A 106 7.83 -9.40 5.02
C MET A 106 8.41 -8.02 4.68
N GLU A 107 9.61 -7.97 4.08
CA GLU A 107 10.20 -6.70 3.63
C GLU A 107 9.39 -6.07 2.48
N GLN A 108 8.85 -6.87 1.56
CA GLN A 108 7.92 -6.37 0.53
C GLN A 108 6.63 -5.82 1.15
N GLN A 109 6.06 -6.51 2.13
CA GLN A 109 4.86 -6.04 2.84
C GLN A 109 5.12 -4.70 3.56
N LYS A 110 6.27 -4.58 4.25
CA LYS A 110 6.69 -3.32 4.88
C LYS A 110 6.85 -2.19 3.87
N ALA A 111 7.38 -2.47 2.68
CA ALA A 111 7.52 -1.47 1.62
C ALA A 111 6.15 -0.95 1.14
N VAL A 112 5.19 -1.84 0.89
CA VAL A 112 3.81 -1.46 0.50
C VAL A 112 3.15 -0.58 1.57
N ILE A 113 3.29 -0.95 2.85
CA ILE A 113 2.76 -0.18 3.97
C ILE A 113 3.43 1.21 4.03
N ALA A 114 4.76 1.27 3.92
CA ALA A 114 5.51 2.50 3.99
C ALA A 114 5.19 3.46 2.82
N ASP A 115 4.97 2.92 1.62
CA ASP A 115 4.62 3.74 0.46
C ASP A 115 3.20 4.33 0.61
N PHE A 116 2.23 3.55 1.08
CA PHE A 116 0.91 4.10 1.39
C PHE A 116 0.95 5.18 2.49
N GLN A 117 1.76 4.99 3.55
CA GLN A 117 1.93 6.00 4.59
C GLN A 117 2.49 7.33 4.06
N LYS A 118 3.40 7.28 3.08
CA LYS A 118 3.88 8.50 2.40
C LYS A 118 2.74 9.19 1.64
N ILE A 119 1.92 8.42 0.93
CA ILE A 119 0.78 8.94 0.16
C ILE A 119 -0.25 9.57 1.09
N GLU A 120 -0.59 8.91 2.20
CA GLU A 120 -1.48 9.43 3.23
C GLU A 120 -0.95 10.74 3.87
N ALA A 121 0.36 10.82 4.14
CA ALA A 121 0.99 12.01 4.67
C ALA A 121 0.95 13.19 3.67
N LEU A 122 1.27 12.94 2.40
CA LEU A 122 1.17 13.95 1.33
C LEU A 122 -0.26 14.46 1.19
N ARG A 123 -1.23 13.57 1.28
CA ARG A 123 -2.65 13.91 1.16
C ARG A 123 -3.18 14.70 2.35
N SER A 124 -2.72 14.40 3.57
CA SER A 124 -3.12 15.09 4.80
C SER A 124 -2.47 16.47 4.97
N GLY A 125 -1.36 16.72 4.26
CA GLY A 125 -0.67 18.01 4.22
C GLY A 125 -1.23 19.01 3.21
N ASN A 126 -2.13 18.58 2.32
CA ASN A 126 -2.87 19.41 1.36
C ASN A 126 -4.24 19.83 1.91
#